data_AF-A0A7W3X4R7-F1
#
_entry.id   AF-A0A7W3X4R7-F1
#
_cell.length_a   1.000
_cell.length_b   1.000
_cell.length_c   1.000
_cell.angle_alpha   90.00
_cell.angle_beta   90.00
_cell.angle_gamma   90.00
#
_symmetry.space_group_name_H-M   'P 1'
#
loop_
_entity.id
_entity.type
_entity.pdbx_description
1 polymer ?
#
loop_
_entity_poly.entity_id
_entity_poly.type
_entity_poly.pdbx_seq_one_letter_code
_entity_poly.pdbx_strand_id
1 'polypeptide(L)'
;MTFPDLQLAAQSLLNNAAALEQNCPTSLGVFPLPLFLLPSGNTRLRIFEPRYLSMISGSSKGGGFAIACFDKTLKTGLPTWGTRVEVIDFHSGDDGVLVVDVQGLHLVTLEDVKPRRDGLLVAQTQYKPHWAQLEKPVSKVKSQTAEQQQIDARMLSLTRVLKNIFSEHTQLTQIYPQTYFSSPQWVCARFLEILPLSLNEKEKFIKPMTLEHSQTFLYTLVLGAENNN
;
A
#
# COMPACT_ATOMS: atom_id res chain seq x y z
N MET A 1 25.89 8.00 -13.42
CA MET A 1 24.65 7.77 -14.20
C MET A 1 24.95 8.14 -15.64
N THR A 2 24.85 7.22 -16.59
CA THR A 2 24.81 7.63 -18.01
C THR A 2 23.36 8.04 -18.31
N PHE A 3 23.18 9.06 -19.15
CA PHE A 3 21.86 9.53 -19.59
C PHE A 3 20.89 8.40 -20.05
N PRO A 4 21.36 7.34 -20.74
CA PRO A 4 20.49 6.25 -21.22
C PRO A 4 19.84 5.40 -20.12
N ASP A 5 20.54 5.13 -19.00
CA ASP A 5 20.03 4.26 -17.92
C ASP A 5 18.90 4.94 -17.13
N LEU A 6 19.03 6.26 -16.93
CA LEU A 6 17.99 7.14 -16.36
C LEU A 6 16.72 7.11 -17.22
N GLN A 7 16.89 7.16 -18.53
CA GLN A 7 15.81 7.21 -19.49
C GLN A 7 15.06 5.88 -19.57
N LEU A 8 15.76 4.74 -19.44
CA LEU A 8 15.15 3.42 -19.46
C LEU A 8 14.32 3.13 -18.20
N ALA A 9 14.82 3.51 -17.01
CA ALA A 9 14.10 3.38 -15.75
C ALA A 9 12.86 4.28 -15.73
N ALA A 10 13.00 5.54 -16.15
CA ALA A 10 11.88 6.47 -16.30
C ALA A 10 10.82 5.95 -17.30
N GLN A 11 11.24 5.37 -18.43
CA GLN A 11 10.31 4.80 -19.42
C GLN A 11 9.57 3.56 -18.88
N SER A 12 10.23 2.68 -18.13
CA SER A 12 9.59 1.52 -17.50
C SER A 12 8.57 1.95 -16.44
N LEU A 13 8.86 3.02 -15.69
CA LEU A 13 7.96 3.61 -14.71
C LEU A 13 6.71 4.21 -15.37
N LEU A 14 6.90 4.96 -16.45
CA LEU A 14 5.82 5.54 -17.24
C LEU A 14 4.93 4.45 -17.85
N ASN A 15 5.51 3.37 -18.38
CA ASN A 15 4.75 2.29 -19.00
C ASN A 15 3.92 1.50 -17.98
N ASN A 16 4.47 1.21 -16.79
CA ASN A 16 3.72 0.54 -15.72
C ASN A 16 2.60 1.44 -15.16
N ALA A 17 2.88 2.73 -14.95
CA ALA A 17 1.88 3.68 -14.49
C ALA A 17 0.74 3.84 -15.51
N ALA A 18 1.06 3.94 -16.80
CA ALA A 18 0.07 4.02 -17.87
C ALA A 18 -0.81 2.76 -17.96
N ALA A 19 -0.22 1.57 -17.76
CA ALA A 19 -1.00 0.32 -17.73
C ALA A 19 -1.92 0.25 -16.50
N LEU A 20 -1.48 0.72 -15.33
CA LEU A 20 -2.30 0.77 -14.13
C LEU A 20 -3.44 1.80 -14.26
N GLU A 21 -3.16 2.93 -14.88
CA GLU A 21 -4.14 3.97 -15.18
C GLU A 21 -5.23 3.46 -16.13
N GLN A 22 -4.84 2.79 -17.23
CA GLN A 22 -5.78 2.21 -18.18
C GLN A 22 -6.66 1.10 -17.57
N ASN A 23 -6.13 0.35 -16.60
CA ASN A 23 -6.83 -0.75 -15.95
C ASN A 23 -7.47 -0.34 -14.61
N CYS A 24 -7.50 0.94 -14.27
CA CYS A 24 -8.16 1.44 -13.07
C CYS A 24 -9.68 1.55 -13.34
N PRO A 25 -10.53 0.84 -12.56
CA PRO A 25 -11.97 1.01 -12.64
C PRO A 25 -12.34 2.46 -12.38
N THR A 26 -13.36 2.94 -13.09
CA THR A 26 -13.89 4.29 -12.91
C THR A 26 -14.87 4.39 -11.75
N SER A 27 -15.34 3.26 -11.22
CA SER A 27 -16.27 3.17 -10.10
C SER A 27 -15.94 1.97 -9.23
N LEU A 28 -15.81 2.18 -7.92
CA LEU A 28 -15.51 1.14 -6.94
C LEU A 28 -16.41 1.25 -5.72
N GLY A 29 -16.77 0.10 -5.15
CA GLY A 29 -17.27 0.03 -3.77
C GLY A 29 -16.17 0.50 -2.82
N VAL A 30 -16.54 1.29 -1.82
CA VAL A 30 -15.63 1.84 -0.81
C VAL A 30 -15.91 1.14 0.51
N PHE A 31 -14.85 0.58 1.10
CA PHE A 31 -14.86 -0.02 2.43
C PHE A 31 -14.11 0.90 3.41
N PRO A 32 -14.83 1.67 4.24
CA PRO A 32 -14.24 2.44 5.33
C PRO A 32 -13.67 1.51 6.40
N LEU A 33 -12.37 1.57 6.63
CA LEU A 33 -11.69 0.83 7.71
C LEU A 33 -10.66 1.74 8.39
N PRO A 34 -10.41 1.61 9.70
CA PRO A 34 -9.31 2.33 10.38
C PRO A 34 -7.95 1.70 10.02
N LEU A 35 -7.68 1.53 8.72
CA LEU A 35 -6.54 0.84 8.15
C LEU A 35 -5.91 1.73 7.08
N PHE A 36 -4.63 2.02 7.26
CA PHE A 36 -3.80 2.61 6.23
C PHE A 36 -3.11 1.48 5.46
N LEU A 37 -3.44 1.33 4.18
CA LEU A 37 -2.93 0.26 3.32
C LEU A 37 -2.27 0.89 2.08
N LEU A 38 -1.10 0.41 1.70
CA LEU A 38 -0.35 0.85 0.53
C LEU A 38 -0.23 -0.29 -0.50
N PRO A 39 0.20 0.01 -1.74
CA PRO A 39 0.44 -1.01 -2.76
C PRO A 39 1.26 -2.21 -2.25
N SER A 40 0.89 -3.40 -2.74
CA SER A 40 1.41 -4.72 -2.32
C SER A 40 1.25 -5.05 -0.83
N GLY A 41 0.45 -4.27 -0.09
CA GLY A 41 0.11 -4.53 1.31
C GLY A 41 -1.01 -5.54 1.40
N ASN A 42 -0.89 -6.50 2.31
CA ASN A 42 -1.87 -7.56 2.48
C ASN A 42 -2.55 -7.39 3.85
N THR A 43 -3.86 -7.61 3.89
CA THR A 43 -4.64 -7.57 5.12
C THR A 43 -5.74 -8.62 5.11
N ARG A 44 -6.10 -9.11 6.29
CA ARG A 44 -7.17 -10.08 6.50
C ARG A 44 -8.39 -9.37 7.03
N LEU A 45 -9.52 -9.51 6.34
CA LEU A 45 -10.80 -8.90 6.70
C LEU A 45 -11.79 -9.98 7.11
N ARG A 46 -12.60 -9.69 8.14
CA ARG A 46 -13.77 -10.49 8.52
C ARG A 46 -15.03 -9.76 8.07
N ILE A 47 -15.87 -10.43 7.30
CA ILE A 47 -16.97 -9.80 6.59
C ILE A 47 -18.28 -10.41 7.05
N PHE A 48 -19.06 -9.59 7.76
CA PHE A 48 -20.35 -10.02 8.32
C PHE A 48 -21.51 -9.11 7.87
N GLU A 49 -21.24 -7.89 7.40
CA GLU A 49 -22.30 -7.01 6.92
C GLU A 49 -22.73 -7.36 5.48
N PRO A 50 -24.05 -7.49 5.20
CA PRO A 50 -24.55 -7.89 3.87
C PRO A 50 -24.05 -7.04 2.71
N ARG A 51 -23.92 -5.72 2.91
CA ARG A 51 -23.42 -4.79 1.88
C ARG A 51 -21.99 -5.10 1.44
N TYR A 52 -21.13 -5.57 2.34
CA TYR A 52 -19.75 -5.93 2.03
C TYR A 52 -19.65 -7.34 1.45
N LEU A 53 -20.55 -8.26 1.82
CA LEU A 53 -20.69 -9.55 1.13
C LEU A 53 -21.05 -9.33 -0.35
N SER A 54 -22.00 -8.45 -0.64
CA SER A 54 -22.36 -8.06 -2.01
C SER A 54 -21.18 -7.42 -2.76
N MET A 55 -20.42 -6.55 -2.10
CA MET A 55 -19.22 -5.93 -2.67
C MET A 55 -18.19 -6.98 -3.06
N ILE A 56 -17.84 -7.90 -2.16
CA ILE A 56 -16.83 -8.95 -2.42
C ILE A 56 -17.26 -9.86 -3.56
N SER A 57 -18.53 -10.30 -3.56
CA SER A 57 -19.07 -11.11 -4.66
C SER A 57 -19.00 -10.40 -6.01
N GLY A 58 -19.18 -9.07 -6.03
CA GLY A 58 -18.99 -8.23 -7.21
C GLY A 58 -17.51 -8.15 -7.62
N SER A 59 -16.61 -7.92 -6.66
CA SER A 59 -15.16 -7.80 -6.89
C SER A 59 -14.53 -9.09 -7.43
N SER A 60 -15.06 -10.26 -7.08
CA SER A 60 -14.61 -11.55 -7.65
C SER A 60 -14.86 -11.68 -9.16
N LYS A 61 -15.74 -10.84 -9.74
CA LYS A 61 -15.97 -10.76 -11.20
C LYS A 61 -14.99 -9.82 -11.91
N GLY A 62 -14.02 -9.26 -11.17
CA GLY A 62 -13.04 -8.29 -11.65
C GLY A 62 -13.19 -6.92 -10.98
N GLY A 63 -12.16 -6.09 -11.09
CA GLY A 63 -12.19 -4.70 -10.65
C GLY A 63 -11.80 -4.45 -9.18
N GLY A 64 -12.06 -5.39 -8.27
CA GLY A 64 -11.70 -5.21 -6.85
C GLY A 64 -12.62 -4.23 -6.12
N PHE A 65 -12.14 -3.63 -5.03
CA PHE A 65 -12.83 -2.56 -4.27
C PHE A 65 -11.79 -1.61 -3.67
N ALA A 66 -12.22 -0.46 -3.15
CA ALA A 66 -11.33 0.49 -2.50
C ALA A 66 -11.43 0.37 -0.97
N ILE A 67 -10.30 0.25 -0.28
CA ILE A 67 -10.21 0.47 1.18
C ILE A 67 -9.83 1.94 1.39
N ALA A 68 -10.62 2.65 2.18
CA ALA A 68 -10.36 4.04 2.55
C ALA A 68 -10.18 4.14 4.08
N CYS A 69 -9.10 4.80 4.51
CA CYS A 69 -8.79 4.92 5.94
C CYS A 69 -9.84 5.80 6.62
N PHE A 70 -10.74 5.18 7.38
CA PHE A 70 -11.76 5.87 8.16
C PHE A 70 -11.11 6.64 9.30
N ASP A 71 -11.36 7.94 9.35
CA ASP A 71 -10.88 8.83 10.40
C ASP A 71 -11.99 9.81 10.78
N LYS A 72 -12.47 9.70 12.02
CA LYS A 72 -13.53 10.54 12.59
C LYS A 72 -13.21 12.04 12.64
N THR A 73 -11.93 12.41 12.52
CA THR A 73 -11.51 13.82 12.50
C THR A 73 -11.78 14.49 11.14
N LEU A 74 -11.99 13.71 10.09
CA LEU A 74 -12.37 14.20 8.77
C LEU A 74 -13.86 14.51 8.70
N LYS A 75 -14.22 15.60 8.01
CA LYS A 75 -15.62 16.06 7.87
C LYS A 75 -16.56 14.96 7.34
N THR A 76 -16.09 14.16 6.40
CA THR A 76 -16.84 13.05 5.76
C THR A 76 -16.49 11.69 6.38
N GLY A 77 -15.58 11.64 7.35
CA GLY A 77 -15.01 10.40 7.89
C GLY A 77 -14.01 9.70 6.96
N LEU A 78 -13.84 10.17 5.71
CA LEU A 78 -13.01 9.52 4.69
C LEU A 78 -12.09 10.53 3.99
N PRO A 79 -10.84 10.16 3.67
CA PRO A 79 -9.99 10.96 2.81
C PRO A 79 -10.48 10.93 1.35
N THR A 80 -9.90 11.79 0.51
CA THR A 80 -10.20 11.88 -0.94
C THR A 80 -9.49 10.81 -1.78
N TRP A 81 -8.98 9.76 -1.13
CA TRP A 81 -8.24 8.68 -1.77
C TRP A 81 -8.43 7.37 -1.00
N GLY A 82 -8.09 6.27 -1.64
CA GLY A 82 -8.05 4.95 -1.02
C GLY A 82 -7.09 4.03 -1.76
N THR A 83 -7.02 2.79 -1.32
CA THR A 83 -6.23 1.75 -1.96
C THR A 83 -7.16 0.76 -2.61
N ARG A 84 -7.06 0.63 -3.94
CA ARG A 84 -7.74 -0.43 -4.66
C ARG A 84 -7.11 -1.75 -4.24
N VAL A 85 -7.94 -2.70 -3.82
CA VAL A 85 -7.54 -4.03 -3.42
C VAL A 85 -8.24 -5.10 -4.25
N GLU A 86 -7.62 -6.27 -4.32
CA GLU A 86 -8.24 -7.49 -4.83
C GLU A 86 -8.25 -8.58 -3.74
N VAL A 87 -9.21 -9.50 -3.85
CA VAL A 87 -9.27 -10.68 -2.99
C VAL A 87 -8.27 -11.71 -3.51
N ILE A 88 -7.32 -12.11 -2.67
CA ILE A 88 -6.29 -13.10 -3.01
C ILE A 88 -6.56 -14.47 -2.41
N ASP A 89 -7.34 -14.53 -1.31
CA ASP A 89 -7.82 -15.78 -0.71
C ASP A 89 -9.13 -15.52 0.06
N PHE A 90 -9.95 -16.56 0.23
CA PHE A 90 -11.13 -16.50 1.08
C PHE A 90 -11.46 -17.86 1.68
N HIS A 91 -11.95 -17.84 2.91
CA HIS A 91 -12.42 -19.03 3.61
C HIS A 91 -13.52 -18.68 4.61
N SER A 92 -14.26 -19.69 5.06
CA SER A 92 -15.15 -19.54 6.22
C SER A 92 -14.32 -19.70 7.49
N GLY A 93 -14.42 -18.75 8.41
CA GLY A 93 -13.87 -18.88 9.76
C GLY A 93 -14.64 -19.94 10.56
N ASP A 94 -14.09 -20.32 11.71
CA ASP A 94 -14.68 -21.33 12.61
C ASP A 94 -16.08 -20.95 13.12
N ASP A 95 -16.40 -19.66 13.10
CA ASP A 95 -17.70 -19.07 13.46
C ASP A 95 -18.67 -18.94 12.25
N GLY A 96 -18.26 -19.43 11.07
CA GLY A 96 -19.02 -19.32 9.83
C GLY A 96 -18.93 -17.94 9.15
N VAL A 97 -18.18 -16.99 9.70
CA VAL A 97 -18.00 -15.65 9.10
C VAL A 97 -17.04 -15.75 7.92
N LEU A 98 -17.33 -15.01 6.85
CA LEU A 98 -16.43 -14.94 5.68
C LEU A 98 -15.15 -14.19 6.06
N VAL A 99 -14.01 -14.86 5.91
CA VAL A 99 -12.68 -14.28 6.06
C VAL A 99 -12.09 -14.13 4.66
N VAL A 100 -11.61 -12.93 4.33
CA VAL A 100 -10.96 -12.65 3.04
C VAL A 100 -9.59 -12.03 3.26
N ASP A 101 -8.59 -12.56 2.56
CA ASP A 101 -7.29 -11.92 2.44
C ASP A 101 -7.30 -11.07 1.19
N VAL A 102 -6.87 -9.82 1.32
CA VAL A 102 -6.84 -8.87 0.21
C VAL A 102 -5.46 -8.25 0.06
N GLN A 103 -5.09 -7.93 -1.18
CA GLN A 103 -3.85 -7.24 -1.52
C GLN A 103 -4.13 -5.89 -2.14
N GLY A 104 -3.42 -4.85 -1.68
CA GLY A 104 -3.39 -3.53 -2.29
C GLY A 104 -2.70 -3.54 -3.65
N LEU A 105 -3.37 -3.00 -4.66
CA LEU A 105 -2.87 -2.88 -6.02
C LEU A 105 -2.22 -1.52 -6.26
N HIS A 106 -3.01 -0.45 -6.13
CA HIS A 106 -2.56 0.93 -6.29
C HIS A 106 -3.48 1.89 -5.54
N LEU A 107 -3.04 3.13 -5.38
CA LEU A 107 -3.89 4.18 -4.85
C LEU A 107 -4.88 4.66 -5.92
N VAL A 108 -6.05 5.10 -5.46
CA VAL A 108 -7.08 5.75 -6.29
C VAL A 108 -7.56 7.03 -5.62
N THR A 109 -7.94 8.04 -6.40
CA THR A 109 -8.76 9.15 -5.90
C THR A 109 -10.19 8.66 -5.67
N LEU A 110 -10.89 9.27 -4.71
CA LEU A 110 -12.29 8.99 -4.40
C LEU A 110 -13.10 10.27 -4.61
N GLU A 111 -13.95 10.27 -5.63
CA GLU A 111 -14.81 11.37 -6.02
C GLU A 111 -16.28 10.93 -5.96
N ASP A 112 -17.20 11.88 -5.73
CA ASP A 112 -18.66 11.61 -5.67
C ASP A 112 -19.03 10.39 -4.78
N VAL A 113 -18.42 10.31 -3.58
CA VAL A 113 -18.65 9.21 -2.64
C VAL A 113 -20.09 9.26 -2.16
N LYS A 114 -20.88 8.23 -2.50
CA LYS A 114 -22.31 8.18 -2.19
C LYS A 114 -22.77 6.78 -1.79
N PRO A 115 -23.78 6.67 -0.91
CA PRO A 115 -24.37 5.38 -0.59
C PRO A 115 -25.22 4.85 -1.76
N ARG A 116 -25.05 3.56 -2.06
CA ARG A 116 -25.99 2.76 -2.84
C ARG A 116 -27.24 2.47 -2.00
N ARG A 117 -28.29 1.92 -2.62
CA ARG A 117 -29.57 1.56 -1.95
C ARG A 117 -29.41 0.70 -0.69
N ASP A 118 -28.39 -0.16 -0.65
CA ASP A 118 -28.08 -1.04 0.49
C ASP A 118 -27.07 -0.45 1.49
N GLY A 119 -26.74 0.84 1.35
CA GLY A 119 -25.80 1.55 2.22
C GLY A 119 -24.32 1.24 1.94
N LEU A 120 -23.98 0.47 0.90
CA LEU A 120 -22.60 0.37 0.42
C LEU A 120 -22.16 1.72 -0.15
N LEU A 121 -21.02 2.25 0.30
CA LEU A 121 -20.45 3.45 -0.32
C LEU A 121 -19.87 3.08 -1.68
N VAL A 122 -20.08 3.94 -2.67
CA VAL A 122 -19.52 3.83 -4.02
C VAL A 122 -18.93 5.18 -4.38
N ALA A 123 -17.76 5.19 -5.01
CA ALA A 123 -17.07 6.39 -5.46
C ALA A 123 -16.69 6.28 -6.94
N GLN A 124 -16.65 7.42 -7.63
CA GLN A 124 -15.87 7.53 -8.86
C GLN A 124 -14.39 7.49 -8.51
N THR A 125 -13.61 6.76 -9.30
CA THR A 125 -12.21 6.49 -9.00
C THR A 125 -11.31 6.73 -10.19
N GLN A 126 -10.16 7.33 -9.94
CA GLN A 126 -9.08 7.50 -10.91
C GLN A 126 -7.78 7.00 -10.30
N TYR A 127 -6.88 6.49 -11.14
CA TYR A 127 -5.57 6.05 -10.68
C TYR A 127 -4.82 7.20 -10.02
N LYS A 128 -4.25 6.95 -8.84
CA LYS A 128 -3.43 7.91 -8.11
C LYS A 128 -1.98 7.42 -8.11
N PRO A 129 -1.06 8.10 -8.82
CA PRO A 129 0.34 7.71 -8.85
C PRO A 129 0.96 7.70 -7.44
N HIS A 130 1.77 6.68 -7.16
CA HIS A 130 2.44 6.49 -5.88
C HIS A 130 3.78 5.76 -6.05
N TRP A 131 4.73 6.01 -5.16
CA TRP A 131 6.09 5.42 -5.22
C TRP A 131 6.16 3.98 -4.73
N ALA A 132 5.17 3.48 -4.00
CA ALA A 132 5.20 2.12 -3.45
C ALA A 132 4.87 1.03 -4.48
N GLN A 133 4.68 1.41 -5.75
CA GLN A 133 4.52 0.44 -6.81
C GLN A 133 5.79 -0.39 -6.95
N LEU A 134 5.66 -1.71 -6.97
CA LEU A 134 6.80 -2.59 -7.24
C LEU A 134 7.30 -2.33 -8.66
N GLU A 135 8.55 -1.88 -8.75
CA GLU A 135 9.25 -1.69 -10.02
C GLU A 135 10.00 -2.96 -10.42
N LYS A 136 10.24 -3.12 -11.72
CA LYS A 136 11.19 -4.13 -12.18
C LYS A 136 12.57 -3.76 -11.65
N PRO A 137 13.36 -4.71 -11.14
CA PRO A 137 14.71 -4.42 -10.66
C PRO A 137 15.52 -3.81 -11.79
N VAL A 138 15.91 -2.54 -11.64
CA VAL A 138 16.84 -1.89 -12.56
C VAL A 138 18.24 -2.41 -12.26
N SER A 139 18.98 -2.75 -13.31
CA SER A 139 20.36 -3.23 -13.22
C SER A 139 21.20 -2.30 -12.35
N LYS A 140 21.89 -2.86 -11.35
CA LYS A 140 22.72 -2.12 -10.40
C LYS A 140 23.72 -1.22 -11.14
N VAL A 141 23.67 0.08 -10.89
CA VAL A 141 24.65 1.05 -11.39
C VAL A 141 25.99 0.80 -10.68
N LYS A 142 27.06 0.59 -11.46
CA LYS A 142 28.39 0.22 -10.96
C LYS A 142 29.17 1.36 -10.28
N SER A 143 28.67 2.59 -10.30
CA SER A 143 29.27 3.75 -9.65
C SER A 143 28.39 4.22 -8.49
N GLN A 144 28.71 3.83 -7.26
CA GLN A 144 28.01 4.29 -6.06
C GLN A 144 28.75 5.50 -5.46
N THR A 145 28.05 6.62 -5.33
CA THR A 145 28.51 7.78 -4.54
C THR A 145 28.52 7.43 -3.06
N ALA A 146 29.29 8.16 -2.23
CA ALA A 146 29.30 7.96 -0.78
C ALA A 146 27.89 8.12 -0.15
N GLU A 147 27.10 9.04 -0.69
CA GLU A 147 25.71 9.27 -0.28
C GLU A 147 24.81 8.07 -0.58
N GLN A 148 24.93 7.46 -1.77
CA GLN A 148 24.17 6.27 -2.13
C GLN A 148 24.53 5.08 -1.22
N GLN A 149 25.80 4.91 -0.87
CA GLN A 149 26.24 3.87 0.06
C GLN A 149 25.62 4.05 1.46
N GLN A 150 25.48 5.29 1.92
CA GLN A 150 24.84 5.58 3.20
C GLN A 150 23.34 5.26 3.16
N ILE A 151 22.64 5.63 2.09
CA ILE A 151 21.22 5.30 1.90
C ILE A 151 21.03 3.77 1.87
N ASP A 152 21.86 3.06 1.11
CA ASP A 152 21.83 1.61 1.02
C ASP A 152 22.05 0.95 2.40
N ALA A 153 23.01 1.44 3.19
CA ALA A 153 23.27 0.96 4.54
C ALA A 153 22.07 1.20 5.48
N ARG A 154 21.44 2.38 5.43
CA ARG A 154 20.22 2.69 6.20
C ARG A 154 19.08 1.75 5.85
N MET A 155 18.89 1.50 4.55
CA MET A 155 17.87 0.59 4.06
C MET A 155 18.11 -0.86 4.49
N LEU A 156 19.36 -1.33 4.47
CA LEU A 156 19.69 -2.67 4.98
C LEU A 156 19.30 -2.84 6.46
N SER A 157 19.50 -1.81 7.28
CA SER A 157 19.09 -1.83 8.69
C SER A 157 17.57 -1.87 8.85
N LEU A 158 16.83 -1.04 8.11
CA LEU A 158 15.36 -1.09 8.10
C LEU A 158 14.84 -2.46 7.64
N THR A 159 15.40 -3.01 6.56
CA THR A 159 15.04 -4.34 6.06
C THR A 159 15.28 -5.43 7.11
N ARG A 160 16.37 -5.34 7.89
CA ARG A 160 16.64 -6.28 8.97
C ARG A 160 15.56 -6.24 10.05
N VAL A 161 15.18 -5.04 10.50
CA VAL A 161 14.11 -4.86 11.48
C VAL A 161 12.79 -5.42 10.95
N LEU A 162 12.44 -5.11 9.69
CA LEU A 162 11.19 -5.61 9.10
C LEU A 162 11.18 -7.14 8.99
N LYS A 163 12.31 -7.77 8.63
CA LYS A 163 12.43 -9.22 8.62
C LYS A 163 12.20 -9.83 9.99
N ASN A 164 12.74 -9.21 11.05
CA ASN A 164 12.52 -9.66 12.41
C ASN A 164 11.03 -9.62 12.79
N ILE A 165 10.35 -8.49 12.50
CA ILE A 165 8.88 -8.35 12.68
C ILE A 165 8.13 -9.48 11.95
N PHE A 166 8.46 -9.76 10.70
CA PHE A 166 7.82 -10.85 9.95
C PHE A 166 8.09 -12.24 10.55
N SER A 167 9.29 -12.47 11.08
CA SER A 167 9.62 -13.76 11.71
C SER A 167 8.95 -13.96 13.07
N GLU A 168 8.69 -12.87 13.81
CA GLU A 168 8.06 -12.92 15.14
C GLU A 168 6.52 -12.98 15.06
N HIS A 169 5.93 -12.58 13.93
CA HIS A 169 4.47 -12.55 13.74
C HIS A 169 4.01 -13.53 12.65
N THR A 170 3.71 -14.77 13.05
CA THR A 170 3.23 -15.84 12.14
C THR A 170 2.01 -15.45 11.30
N GLN A 171 1.12 -14.62 11.83
CA GLN A 171 -0.05 -14.11 11.10
C GLN A 171 0.35 -13.32 9.84
N LEU A 172 1.44 -12.55 9.88
CA LEU A 172 1.96 -11.84 8.70
C LEU A 172 2.46 -12.82 7.64
N THR A 173 3.15 -13.88 8.05
CA THR A 173 3.64 -14.90 7.10
C THR A 173 2.51 -15.66 6.41
N GLN A 174 1.35 -15.77 7.05
CA GLN A 174 0.18 -16.41 6.43
C GLN A 174 -0.44 -15.56 5.32
N ILE A 175 -0.49 -14.24 5.50
CA ILE A 175 -1.16 -13.34 4.57
C ILE A 175 -0.22 -12.77 3.50
N TYR A 176 1.10 -12.90 3.66
CA TYR A 176 2.10 -12.50 2.66
C TYR A 176 2.71 -13.72 1.95
N PRO A 177 2.09 -14.23 0.87
CA PRO A 177 2.64 -15.37 0.12
C PRO A 177 3.97 -15.03 -0.56
N GLN A 178 4.20 -13.75 -0.84
CA GLN A 178 5.44 -13.25 -1.41
C GLN A 178 5.87 -11.94 -0.71
N THR A 179 7.14 -11.87 -0.35
CA THR A 179 7.76 -10.69 0.28
C THR A 179 8.84 -10.09 -0.62
N TYR A 180 9.05 -8.77 -0.54
CA TYR A 180 9.99 -8.04 -1.40
C TYR A 180 11.01 -7.23 -0.58
N PHE A 181 11.73 -7.90 0.32
CA PHE A 181 12.70 -7.25 1.23
C PHE A 181 13.87 -6.53 0.54
N SER A 182 14.11 -6.82 -0.74
CA SER A 182 15.12 -6.12 -1.55
C SER A 182 14.60 -4.84 -2.20
N SER A 183 13.30 -4.55 -2.13
CA SER A 183 12.69 -3.33 -2.67
C SER A 183 12.55 -2.28 -1.55
N PRO A 184 13.22 -1.12 -1.66
CA PRO A 184 13.01 -0.02 -0.73
C PRO A 184 11.56 0.45 -0.69
N GLN A 185 10.90 0.51 -1.84
CA GLN A 185 9.48 0.86 -1.97
C GLN A 185 8.62 -0.05 -1.07
N TRP A 186 8.79 -1.37 -1.20
CA TRP A 186 8.00 -2.32 -0.43
C TRP A 186 8.30 -2.23 1.07
N VAL A 187 9.59 -2.17 1.45
CA VAL A 187 10.02 -2.08 2.86
C VAL A 187 9.44 -0.82 3.53
N CYS A 188 9.59 0.34 2.90
CA CYS A 188 9.06 1.60 3.43
C CYS A 188 7.53 1.59 3.53
N ALA A 189 6.84 1.02 2.54
CA ALA A 189 5.39 0.91 2.57
C ALA A 189 4.89 0.09 3.76
N ARG A 190 5.48 -1.08 4.02
CA ARG A 190 5.10 -1.94 5.17
C ARG A 190 5.32 -1.25 6.51
N PHE A 191 6.42 -0.51 6.67
CA PHE A 191 6.62 0.27 7.90
C PHE A 191 5.54 1.36 8.08
N LEU A 192 5.21 2.12 7.02
CA LEU A 192 4.18 3.16 7.12
C LEU A 192 2.79 2.58 7.48
N GLU A 193 2.50 1.35 7.09
CA GLU A 193 1.26 0.66 7.49
C GLU A 193 1.27 0.30 8.97
N ILE A 194 2.36 -0.29 9.47
CA ILE A 194 2.47 -0.81 10.85
C ILE A 194 2.63 0.31 11.90
N LEU A 195 3.30 1.41 11.55
CA LEU A 195 3.61 2.46 12.51
C LEU A 195 2.34 3.18 13.02
N PRO A 196 2.26 3.46 14.33
CA PRO A 196 1.10 4.11 14.96
C PRO A 196 1.11 5.63 14.76
N LEU A 197 1.11 6.06 13.49
CA LEU A 197 1.05 7.47 13.09
C LEU A 197 -0.39 7.87 12.78
N SER A 198 -0.74 9.13 13.02
CA SER A 198 -2.02 9.68 12.59
C SER A 198 -2.15 9.66 11.07
N LEU A 199 -3.38 9.63 10.54
CA LEU A 199 -3.62 9.65 9.10
C LEU A 199 -2.93 10.85 8.44
N ASN A 200 -3.04 12.04 9.06
CA ASN A 200 -2.39 13.26 8.58
C ASN A 200 -0.86 13.14 8.46
N GLU A 201 -0.20 12.43 9.38
CA GLU A 201 1.25 12.16 9.26
C GLU A 201 1.55 11.18 8.12
N LYS A 202 0.74 10.12 7.97
CA LYS A 202 0.92 9.14 6.89
C LYS A 202 0.65 9.74 5.50
N GLU A 203 -0.29 10.68 5.39
CA GLU A 203 -0.62 11.39 4.14
C GLU A 203 0.52 12.29 3.62
N LYS A 204 1.57 12.55 4.41
CA LYS A 204 2.78 13.19 3.89
C LYS A 204 3.52 12.30 2.88
N PHE A 205 3.27 11.00 2.89
CA PHE A 205 3.97 9.99 2.08
C PHE A 205 3.12 9.37 0.96
N ILE A 206 1.94 9.92 0.65
CA ILE A 206 1.07 9.40 -0.43
C ILE A 206 1.26 10.11 -1.78
N LYS A 207 2.31 10.93 -1.91
CA LYS A 207 2.64 11.66 -3.14
C LYS A 207 3.80 10.98 -3.88
N PRO A 208 3.86 10.99 -5.23
CA PRO A 208 4.86 10.24 -6.01
C PRO A 208 6.33 10.49 -5.65
N MET A 209 6.70 11.70 -5.24
CA MET A 209 8.10 12.10 -5.00
C MET A 209 8.47 12.08 -3.50
N THR A 210 7.98 11.10 -2.73
CA THR A 210 8.16 11.07 -1.27
C THR A 210 8.90 9.84 -0.75
N LEU A 211 9.46 9.00 -1.62
CA LEU A 211 10.22 7.81 -1.21
C LEU A 211 11.48 8.16 -0.40
N GLU A 212 12.34 9.04 -0.89
CA GLU A 212 13.57 9.41 -0.17
C GLU A 212 13.28 10.04 1.19
N HIS A 213 12.22 10.85 1.25
CA HIS A 213 11.73 11.42 2.49
C HIS A 213 11.21 10.33 3.45
N SER A 214 10.47 9.33 2.94
CA SER A 214 9.99 8.20 3.75
C SER A 214 11.15 7.36 4.27
N GLN A 215 12.16 7.07 3.46
CA GLN A 215 13.36 6.34 3.88
C GLN A 215 14.08 7.05 5.04
N THR A 216 14.31 8.36 4.90
CA THR A 216 14.98 9.16 5.94
C THR A 216 14.16 9.24 7.22
N PHE A 217 12.86 9.50 7.10
CA PHE A 217 11.93 9.56 8.22
C PHE A 217 11.88 8.22 8.98
N LEU A 218 11.69 7.11 8.26
CA LEU A 218 11.60 5.78 8.83
C LEU A 218 12.91 5.35 9.49
N TYR A 219 14.06 5.65 8.89
CA TYR A 219 15.35 5.36 9.51
C TYR A 219 15.48 6.05 10.86
N THR A 220 15.18 7.34 10.93
CA THR A 220 15.23 8.12 12.17
C THR A 220 14.21 7.62 13.19
N LEU A 221 12.99 7.31 12.77
CA LEU A 221 11.93 6.89 13.69
C LEU A 221 12.16 5.48 14.26
N VAL A 222 12.58 4.53 13.41
CA VAL A 222 12.73 3.11 13.79
C VAL A 222 14.07 2.85 14.48
N LEU A 223 15.16 3.46 14.01
CA LEU A 223 16.52 3.19 14.49
C LEU A 223 17.18 4.37 15.21
N GLY A 224 16.65 5.58 15.07
CA GLY A 224 17.18 6.76 15.76
C GLY A 224 16.95 6.75 17.27
N ALA A 225 15.98 5.99 17.76
CA ALA A 225 15.74 5.80 19.19
C ALA A 225 16.80 4.91 19.88
N GLU A 226 17.51 4.04 19.14
CA GLU A 226 18.50 3.13 19.70
C GLU A 226 19.87 3.77 19.97
N ASN A 227 20.16 4.95 19.39
CA ASN A 227 21.46 5.64 19.55
C ASN A 227 21.49 6.68 20.69
N ASN A 228 20.42 6.77 21.50
CA ASN A 228 20.29 7.74 22.60
C ASN A 228 20.24 7.07 24.00
N ASN A 229 20.56 5.78 24.11
CA ASN A 229 20.78 5.04 25.36
C ASN A 229 22.19 4.45 25.40
#